data_AF-A0A800FGD3-F1
#
_entry.id   AF-A0A800FGD3-F1
#
_cell.length_a   1.000
_cell.length_b   1.000
_cell.length_c   1.000
_cell.angle_alpha   90.00
_cell.angle_beta   90.00
_cell.angle_gamma   90.00
#
_symmetry.space_group_name_H-M   'P 1'
#
loop_
_entity.id
_entity.type
_entity.pdbx_description
1 polymer ?
#
loop_
_entity_poly.entity_id
_entity_poly.type
_entity_poly.pdbx_seq_one_letter_code
_entity_poly.pdbx_strand_id
1 'polypeptide(L)'
;LINKNYDGIIPQSRELTLEENILKDAAGKLVSEMDGKIKNMKINEAIEDIMQFIRRINKYMEEQAPWKLVKENKDAAGRILYTAGESLRIGASLLSPIMPNRTSILLEALNTGESTEWGGLKSGSKIRAHQPLFPRIQV
;
A
#
# COMPACT_ATOMS: atom_id res chain seq x y z
N LEU A 1 -11.49 2.71 -5.23
CA LEU A 1 -12.44 1.69 -4.71
C LEU A 1 -13.02 2.09 -3.36
N ILE A 2 -12.19 2.45 -2.37
CA ILE A 2 -12.65 2.90 -1.04
C ILE A 2 -13.67 4.05 -1.14
N ASN A 3 -13.36 5.12 -1.89
CA ASN A 3 -14.30 6.23 -2.12
C ASN A 3 -15.68 5.82 -2.62
N LYS A 4 -15.76 4.80 -3.50
CA LYS A 4 -17.01 4.40 -4.15
C LYS A 4 -17.86 3.46 -3.29
N ASN A 5 -17.22 2.55 -2.55
CA ASN A 5 -17.92 1.45 -1.91
C ASN A 5 -17.99 1.57 -0.37
N TYR A 6 -17.20 2.48 0.22
CA TYR A 6 -17.06 2.67 1.67
C TYR A 6 -17.09 4.16 2.05
N ASP A 7 -17.68 5.03 1.21
CA ASP A 7 -17.82 6.48 1.49
C ASP A 7 -16.49 7.22 1.77
N GLY A 8 -15.39 6.68 1.23
CA GLY A 8 -14.04 7.18 1.48
C GLY A 8 -13.48 6.78 2.84
N ILE A 9 -14.18 5.96 3.61
CA ILE A 9 -13.74 5.48 4.92
C ILE A 9 -12.88 4.24 4.74
N ILE A 10 -11.67 4.25 5.31
CA ILE A 10 -10.77 3.11 5.32
C ILE A 10 -11.45 1.95 6.05
N PRO A 11 -11.61 0.77 5.40
CA PRO A 11 -12.25 -0.38 6.03
C PRO A 11 -11.55 -0.85 7.31
N GLN A 12 -12.27 -1.62 8.12
CA GLN A 12 -11.72 -2.22 9.33
C GLN A 12 -10.65 -3.25 8.97
N SER A 13 -9.53 -3.20 9.70
CA SER A 13 -8.60 -4.31 9.74
C SER A 13 -9.32 -5.51 10.36
N ARG A 14 -9.32 -6.63 9.64
CA ARG A 14 -9.90 -7.90 10.11
C ARG A 14 -8.81 -8.96 10.17
N GLU A 15 -9.15 -10.11 10.71
CA GLU A 15 -8.27 -11.27 10.74
C GLU A 15 -7.72 -11.56 9.34
N LEU A 16 -6.39 -11.62 9.23
CA LEU A 16 -5.69 -11.82 7.98
C LEU A 16 -5.82 -13.28 7.57
N THR A 17 -6.16 -13.53 6.31
CA THR A 17 -6.08 -14.87 5.73
C THR A 17 -4.64 -15.17 5.31
N LEU A 18 -4.41 -16.36 4.78
CA LEU A 18 -3.10 -16.75 4.25
C LEU A 18 -2.55 -15.70 3.25
N GLU A 19 -3.39 -15.24 2.32
CA GLU A 19 -2.96 -14.29 1.28
C GLU A 19 -2.53 -12.93 1.83
N GLU A 20 -3.20 -12.43 2.87
CA GLU A 20 -2.80 -11.16 3.49
C GLU A 20 -1.57 -11.32 4.37
N ASN A 21 -1.42 -12.46 5.07
CA ASN A 21 -0.20 -12.74 5.83
C ASN A 21 1.01 -12.82 4.90
N ILE A 22 0.86 -13.44 3.74
CA ILE A 22 1.91 -13.48 2.70
C ILE A 22 2.36 -12.07 2.30
N LEU A 23 1.44 -11.12 2.17
CA LEU A 23 1.76 -9.72 1.80
C LEU A 23 2.39 -8.96 2.97
N LYS A 24 1.90 -9.19 4.20
CA LYS A 24 2.46 -8.65 5.45
C LYS A 24 3.90 -9.11 5.66
N ASP A 25 4.17 -10.40 5.50
CA ASP A 25 5.50 -10.98 5.67
C ASP A 25 6.46 -10.44 4.61
N ALA A 26 5.98 -10.25 3.38
CA ALA A 26 6.75 -9.63 2.32
C ALA A 26 7.11 -8.17 2.65
N ALA A 27 6.19 -7.41 3.24
CA ALA A 27 6.46 -6.05 3.72
C ALA A 27 7.53 -6.06 4.82
N GLY A 28 7.39 -6.94 5.82
CA GLY A 28 8.36 -7.07 6.91
C GLY A 28 9.76 -7.45 6.43
N LYS A 29 9.86 -8.39 5.48
CA LYS A 29 11.12 -8.78 4.85
C LYS A 29 11.75 -7.62 4.08
N LEU A 30 10.96 -6.90 3.28
CA LEU A 30 11.45 -5.76 2.52
C LEU A 30 12.02 -4.67 3.44
N VAL A 31 11.32 -4.38 4.55
CA VAL A 31 11.77 -3.40 5.55
C VAL A 31 13.10 -3.83 6.20
N SER A 32 13.25 -5.10 6.56
CA SER A 32 14.47 -5.60 7.20
C SER A 32 15.69 -5.62 6.27
N GLU A 33 15.48 -5.84 4.98
CA GLU A 33 16.56 -5.86 3.97
C GLU A 33 16.98 -4.46 3.52
N MET A 34 16.10 -3.46 3.67
CA MET A 34 16.32 -2.11 3.13
C MET A 34 17.56 -1.42 3.72
N ASP A 35 17.73 -1.44 5.04
CA ASP A 35 18.84 -0.79 5.73
C ASP A 35 20.20 -1.31 5.22
N GLY A 36 20.30 -2.63 5.01
CA GLY A 36 21.49 -3.26 4.44
C GLY A 36 21.78 -2.78 3.02
N LYS A 37 20.76 -2.65 2.17
CA LYS A 37 20.96 -2.16 0.79
C LYS A 37 21.42 -0.70 0.76
N ILE A 38 20.84 0.16 1.60
CA ILE A 38 21.22 1.57 1.67
C ILE A 38 22.66 1.72 2.18
N LYS A 39 23.02 1.03 3.26
CA LYS A 39 24.40 1.05 3.82
C LYS A 39 25.46 0.60 2.82
N ASN A 40 25.12 -0.34 1.95
CA ASN A 40 26.02 -0.87 0.92
C ASN A 40 25.92 -0.12 -0.42
N MET A 41 25.28 1.06 -0.46
CA MET A 41 25.09 1.87 -1.68
C MET A 41 24.36 1.14 -2.83
N LYS A 42 23.54 0.13 -2.52
CA LYS A 42 22.75 -0.66 -3.48
C LYS A 42 21.38 -0.04 -3.73
N ILE A 43 21.34 1.25 -4.02
CA ILE A 43 20.09 2.04 -4.11
C ILE A 43 19.21 1.56 -5.28
N ASN A 44 19.81 1.18 -6.40
CA ASN A 44 19.10 0.61 -7.56
C ASN A 44 18.40 -0.71 -7.19
N GLU A 45 19.07 -1.59 -6.45
CA GLU A 45 18.47 -2.86 -5.97
C GLU A 45 17.37 -2.60 -4.92
N ALA A 46 17.52 -1.57 -4.09
CA ALA A 46 16.49 -1.16 -3.13
C ALA A 46 15.22 -0.68 -3.85
N ILE A 47 15.37 0.19 -4.85
CA ILE A 47 14.25 0.66 -5.67
C ILE A 47 13.55 -0.51 -6.35
N GLU A 48 14.31 -1.40 -6.98
CA GLU A 48 13.76 -2.53 -7.71
C GLU A 48 12.95 -3.46 -6.79
N ASP A 49 13.42 -3.77 -5.60
CA ASP A 49 12.68 -4.58 -4.62
C ASP A 49 11.37 -3.92 -4.19
N ILE A 50 11.39 -2.60 -3.93
CA ILE A 50 10.16 -1.90 -3.55
C ILE A 50 9.18 -1.88 -4.74
N MET A 51 9.67 -1.72 -5.96
CA MET A 51 8.84 -1.79 -7.16
C MET A 51 8.28 -3.20 -7.40
N GLN A 52 9.03 -4.26 -7.10
CA GLN A 52 8.53 -5.64 -7.11
C GLN A 52 7.43 -5.84 -6.08
N PHE A 53 7.59 -5.28 -4.88
CA PHE A 53 6.57 -5.32 -3.85
C PHE A 53 5.29 -4.60 -4.29
N ILE A 54 5.40 -3.41 -4.90
CA ILE A 54 4.25 -2.68 -5.47
C ILE A 54 3.56 -3.52 -6.57
N ARG A 55 4.32 -4.18 -7.45
CA ARG A 55 3.74 -5.10 -8.45
C ARG A 55 3.01 -6.28 -7.81
N ARG A 56 3.51 -6.81 -6.69
CA ARG A 56 2.85 -7.86 -5.92
C ARG A 56 1.52 -7.40 -5.33
N ILE A 57 1.45 -6.18 -4.81
CA ILE A 57 0.20 -5.59 -4.31
C ILE A 57 -0.83 -5.50 -5.43
N ASN A 58 -0.41 -5.03 -6.62
CA ASN A 58 -1.31 -4.98 -7.78
C ASN A 58 -1.79 -6.38 -8.20
N LYS A 59 -0.89 -7.37 -8.24
CA LYS A 59 -1.26 -8.76 -8.55
C LYS A 59 -2.27 -9.30 -7.54
N TYR A 60 -2.05 -9.08 -6.24
CA TYR A 60 -2.98 -9.45 -5.18
C TYR A 60 -4.36 -8.79 -5.38
N MET A 61 -4.40 -7.51 -5.71
CA MET A 61 -5.66 -6.80 -6.00
C MET A 61 -6.40 -7.40 -7.20
N GLU A 62 -5.69 -7.82 -8.25
CA GLU A 62 -6.28 -8.49 -9.42
C GLU A 62 -6.83 -9.87 -9.09
N GLU A 63 -6.06 -10.69 -8.36
CA GLU A 63 -6.45 -12.05 -7.97
C GLU A 63 -7.66 -12.06 -7.02
N GLN A 64 -7.69 -11.12 -6.06
CA GLN A 64 -8.79 -11.00 -5.10
C GLN A 64 -10.02 -10.26 -5.66
N ALA A 65 -9.85 -9.51 -6.75
CA ALA A 65 -10.89 -8.75 -7.44
C ALA A 65 -11.92 -8.06 -6.50
N PRO A 66 -11.49 -7.20 -5.54
CA PRO A 66 -12.39 -6.65 -4.51
C PRO A 66 -13.53 -5.81 -5.08
N TRP A 67 -13.41 -5.29 -6.31
CA TRP A 67 -14.49 -4.57 -7.00
C TRP A 67 -15.67 -5.46 -7.40
N LYS A 68 -15.46 -6.78 -7.57
CA LYS A 68 -16.52 -7.76 -7.74
C LYS A 68 -17.01 -8.23 -6.38
N LEU A 69 -16.08 -8.64 -5.53
CA LEU A 69 -16.37 -9.23 -4.21
C LEU A 69 -17.18 -8.31 -3.31
N VAL A 70 -17.01 -6.98 -3.40
CA VAL A 70 -17.76 -6.02 -2.58
C VAL A 70 -19.29 -6.12 -2.73
N LYS A 71 -19.78 -6.69 -3.84
CA LYS A 71 -21.21 -6.93 -4.08
C LYS A 71 -21.75 -8.15 -3.34
N GLU A 72 -20.88 -9.09 -2.99
CA GLU A 72 -21.22 -10.38 -2.37
C GLU A 72 -20.84 -10.39 -0.89
N ASN A 73 -19.63 -9.93 -0.58
CA ASN A 73 -19.08 -9.88 0.76
C ASN A 73 -18.27 -8.59 0.97
N LYS A 74 -18.95 -7.56 1.45
CA LYS A 74 -18.37 -6.24 1.73
C LYS A 74 -17.26 -6.31 2.78
N ASP A 75 -17.37 -7.23 3.74
CA ASP A 75 -16.36 -7.37 4.80
C ASP A 75 -15.05 -7.96 4.27
N ALA A 76 -15.13 -9.00 3.45
CA ALA A 76 -13.96 -9.59 2.82
C ALA A 76 -13.27 -8.61 1.86
N ALA A 77 -14.05 -7.91 1.03
CA ALA A 77 -13.52 -6.85 0.16
C ALA A 77 -12.88 -5.72 0.97
N GLY A 78 -13.42 -5.39 2.15
CA GLY A 78 -12.87 -4.40 3.07
C GLY A 78 -11.49 -4.80 3.59
N ARG A 79 -11.34 -6.05 4.05
CA ARG A 79 -10.06 -6.63 4.46
C ARG A 79 -9.01 -6.54 3.35
N ILE A 80 -9.37 -6.93 2.13
CA ILE A 80 -8.47 -6.88 0.96
C ILE A 80 -7.99 -5.44 0.69
N LEU A 81 -8.92 -4.49 0.69
CA LEU A 81 -8.60 -3.07 0.45
C LEU A 81 -7.73 -2.49 1.57
N TYR A 82 -7.97 -2.87 2.83
CA TYR A 82 -7.14 -2.48 3.95
C TYR A 82 -5.72 -3.00 3.78
N THR A 83 -5.55 -4.30 3.52
CA THR A 83 -4.21 -4.92 3.35
C THR A 83 -3.45 -4.30 2.18
N ALA A 84 -4.11 -4.05 1.04
CA ALA A 84 -3.48 -3.39 -0.09
C ALA A 84 -3.08 -1.94 0.24
N GLY A 85 -3.93 -1.19 0.93
CA GLY A 85 -3.64 0.18 1.37
C GLY A 85 -2.48 0.24 2.38
N GLU A 86 -2.45 -0.67 3.34
CA GLU A 86 -1.38 -0.78 4.34
C GLU A 86 -0.04 -1.16 3.69
N SER A 87 -0.08 -2.09 2.74
CA SER A 87 1.10 -2.49 1.97
C SER A 87 1.63 -1.32 1.13
N LEU A 88 0.74 -0.58 0.46
CA LEU A 88 1.12 0.61 -0.32
C LEU A 88 1.72 1.70 0.56
N ARG A 89 1.19 1.89 1.77
CA ARG A 89 1.72 2.83 2.76
C ARG A 89 3.17 2.50 3.11
N ILE A 90 3.46 1.24 3.44
CA ILE A 90 4.84 0.81 3.74
C ILE A 90 5.75 0.98 2.53
N GLY A 91 5.30 0.58 1.34
CA GLY A 91 6.06 0.78 0.10
C GLY A 91 6.37 2.26 -0.15
N ALA A 92 5.41 3.15 0.10
CA ALA A 92 5.59 4.60 -0.02
C ALA A 92 6.57 5.16 1.02
N SER A 93 6.48 4.72 2.27
CA SER A 93 7.43 5.09 3.33
C SER A 93 8.86 4.72 2.94
N LEU A 94 9.09 3.52 2.40
CA LEU A 94 10.41 3.08 1.97
C LEU A 94 10.94 3.84 0.75
N LEU A 95 10.04 4.29 -0.14
CA LEU A 95 10.38 5.09 -1.31
C LEU A 95 10.58 6.58 -0.97
N SER A 96 10.20 7.05 0.23
CA SER A 96 10.20 8.47 0.59
C SER A 96 11.58 9.15 0.45
N PRO A 97 12.71 8.49 0.77
CA PRO A 97 14.03 9.10 0.59
C PRO A 97 14.40 9.33 -0.88
N ILE A 98 13.75 8.63 -1.82
CA ILE A 98 14.05 8.65 -3.25
C ILE A 98 13.04 9.51 -4.02
N MET A 99 11.75 9.42 -3.68
CA MET A 99 10.66 10.18 -4.30
C MET A 99 9.75 10.85 -3.24
N PRO A 100 10.27 11.82 -2.48
CA PRO A 100 9.56 12.40 -1.33
C PRO A 100 8.24 13.08 -1.73
N ASN A 101 8.25 13.85 -2.83
CA ASN A 101 7.06 14.57 -3.28
C ASN A 101 5.90 13.64 -3.67
N ARG A 102 6.20 12.50 -4.32
CA ARG A 102 5.16 11.56 -4.79
C ARG A 102 4.63 10.69 -3.66
N THR A 103 5.52 10.26 -2.77
CA THR A 103 5.16 9.45 -1.61
C THR A 103 4.38 10.25 -0.58
N SER A 104 4.73 11.51 -0.35
CA SER A 104 3.97 12.43 0.50
C SER A 104 2.51 12.57 0.04
N ILE A 105 2.25 12.79 -1.25
CA ILE A 105 0.88 12.85 -1.79
C ILE A 105 0.09 11.57 -1.50
N LEU A 106 0.73 10.39 -1.65
CA LEU A 106 0.09 9.11 -1.36
C LEU A 106 -0.20 8.92 0.14
N LEU A 107 0.75 9.26 1.01
CA LEU A 107 0.59 9.14 2.46
C LEU A 107 -0.47 10.12 2.99
N GLU A 108 -0.54 11.33 2.44
CA GLU A 108 -1.60 12.30 2.72
C GLU A 108 -2.97 11.80 2.24
N ALA A 109 -3.04 11.19 1.04
CA ALA A 109 -4.27 10.58 0.54
C ALA A 109 -4.77 9.45 1.47
N LEU A 110 -3.86 8.67 2.04
CA LEU A 110 -4.15 7.63 3.04
C LEU A 110 -4.30 8.18 4.47
N ASN A 111 -4.13 9.49 4.67
CA ASN A 111 -4.22 10.16 5.97
C ASN A 111 -3.32 9.52 7.04
N THR A 112 -2.07 9.25 6.69
CA THR A 112 -1.12 8.51 7.52
C THR A 112 0.30 9.09 7.46
N GLY A 113 1.17 8.66 8.38
CA GLY A 113 2.61 8.99 8.39
C GLY A 113 3.50 7.92 7.75
N GLU A 114 4.81 8.18 7.80
CA GLU A 114 5.90 7.43 7.14
C GLU A 114 6.41 6.20 7.91
N SER A 115 5.69 5.71 8.92
CA SER A 115 6.11 4.48 9.62
C SER A 115 6.24 3.29 8.64
N THR A 116 7.12 2.35 8.91
CA THR A 116 7.25 1.08 8.16
C THR A 116 6.65 -0.10 8.91
N GLU A 117 6.15 0.11 10.13
CA GLU A 117 5.50 -0.93 10.94
C GLU A 117 4.12 -1.26 10.40
N TRP A 118 3.76 -2.54 10.36
CA TRP A 118 2.42 -2.98 9.97
C TRP A 118 1.36 -2.54 10.98
N GLY A 119 0.20 -2.11 10.49
CA GLY A 119 -0.90 -1.58 11.30
C GLY A 119 -0.91 -0.06 11.42
N GLY A 120 -0.10 0.66 10.62
CA GLY A 120 -0.05 2.12 10.66
C GLY A 120 -1.26 2.81 10.01
N LEU A 121 -1.96 2.14 9.09
CA LEU A 121 -3.16 2.68 8.45
C LEU A 121 -4.36 2.68 9.41
N LYS A 122 -4.86 3.87 9.77
CA LYS A 122 -5.97 4.00 10.71
C LYS A 122 -7.31 3.65 10.06
N SER A 123 -7.85 2.48 10.39
CA SER A 123 -9.24 2.10 10.05
C SER A 123 -10.24 3.15 10.53
N GLY A 124 -11.31 3.34 9.77
CA GLY A 124 -12.34 4.34 10.07
C GLY A 124 -11.96 5.79 9.71
N SER A 125 -10.69 6.06 9.38
CA SER A 125 -10.30 7.37 8.88
C SER A 125 -10.72 7.57 7.41
N LYS A 126 -10.90 8.83 7.00
CA LYS A 126 -11.32 9.16 5.63
C LYS A 126 -10.11 9.39 4.73
N ILE A 127 -10.10 8.76 3.56
CA ILE A 127 -9.09 9.05 2.53
C ILE A 127 -9.31 10.45 1.97
N ARG A 128 -8.20 11.12 1.63
CA ARG A 128 -8.22 12.44 1.00
C ARG A 128 -8.18 12.29 -0.51
N ALA A 129 -8.83 13.22 -1.21
CA ALA A 129 -8.72 13.31 -2.65
C ALA A 129 -7.29 13.71 -3.04
N HIS A 130 -6.80 13.15 -4.13
CA HIS A 130 -5.48 13.48 -4.67
C HIS A 130 -5.52 13.49 -6.19
N GLN A 131 -4.60 14.22 -6.82
CA GLN A 131 -4.37 14.14 -8.26
C GLN A 131 -3.63 12.84 -8.61
N PRO A 132 -3.72 12.33 -9.86
CA PRO A 132 -2.94 11.17 -10.29
C PRO A 132 -1.46 11.32 -9.92
N LEU A 133 -0.90 10.33 -9.23
CA LEU A 133 0.47 10.40 -8.71
C LEU A 133 1.50 10.57 -9.81
N PHE A 134 1.30 9.87 -10.92
CA PHE A 134 2.18 9.88 -12.09
C PHE A 134 1.34 10.19 -13.34
N PRO A 135 1.15 11.48 -13.68
CA PRO A 135 0.47 11.86 -14.91
C PRO A 135 1.26 11.39 -16.14
N ARG A 136 0.57 11.06 -17.23
CA ARG A 136 1.24 10.69 -18.50
C ARG A 136 2.01 11.90 -19.02
N ILE A 137 3.24 11.67 -19.46
CA ILE A 137 4.03 12.69 -20.16
C ILE A 137 3.34 12.92 -21.51
N GLN A 138 2.88 14.16 -21.73
CA GLN A 138 2.44 14.61 -23.05
C GLN A 138 3.69 15.12 -23.76
N VAL A 139 4.07 14.44 -24.84
CA VAL A 139 5.16 14.82 -25.73
C VAL A 139 4.55 15.35 -27.02
#